data_AF-A0A960YBD7-F1
#
_entry.id   AF-A0A960YBD7-F1
#
_cell.length_a   1.000
_cell.length_b   1.000
_cell.length_c   1.000
_cell.angle_alpha   90.00
_cell.angle_beta   90.00
_cell.angle_gamma   90.00
#
_symmetry.space_group_name_H-M   'P 1'
#
loop_
_entity.id
_entity.type
_entity.pdbx_description
1 polymer ?
#
loop_
_entity_poly.entity_id
_entity_poly.type
_entity_poly.pdbx_seq_one_letter_code
_entity_poly.pdbx_strand_id
1 'polypeptide(L)'
;MLKEGAVELFNSSSIPYEIVDVLVVRDDLSYEQRKRVVALLREWEIQRKKIIHLDPETIQAIQKRDNLSEQQVKSSLFAIVFPSSKEVLHSFKDKSFTGKIEKLYYHMKQNKLLSKSINLQSILDPGYLEESLK
;
A
#
# COMPACT_ATOMS: atom_id res chain seq x y z
N MET A 1 3.93 24.18 6.37
CA MET A 1 4.70 24.31 5.10
C MET A 1 3.92 25.03 4.00
N LEU A 2 2.91 24.46 3.31
CA LEU A 2 2.20 25.21 2.25
C LEU A 2 1.50 26.48 2.79
N LYS A 3 0.84 26.38 3.95
CA LYS A 3 0.25 27.54 4.65
C LYS A 3 1.27 28.52 5.22
N GLU A 4 2.55 28.16 5.22
CA GLU A 4 3.68 29.00 5.69
C GLU A 4 4.47 29.58 4.50
N GLY A 5 3.94 29.50 3.27
CA GLY A 5 4.56 30.05 2.07
C GLY A 5 5.44 29.09 1.28
N ALA A 6 5.46 27.79 1.63
CA ALA A 6 6.10 26.80 0.77
C ALA A 6 5.35 26.65 -0.56
N VAL A 7 6.09 26.42 -1.64
CA VAL A 7 5.54 26.19 -2.98
C VAL A 7 5.50 24.69 -3.25
N GLU A 8 4.35 24.18 -3.66
CA GLU A 8 4.21 22.78 -4.08
C GLU A 8 4.93 22.58 -5.43
N LEU A 9 6.02 21.83 -5.43
CA LEU A 9 6.76 21.49 -6.66
C LEU A 9 6.22 20.22 -7.33
N PHE A 10 5.61 19.34 -6.54
CA PHE A 10 5.12 18.04 -6.98
C PHE A 10 4.06 17.52 -6.01
N ASN A 11 3.01 16.92 -6.57
CA ASN A 11 1.94 16.27 -5.82
C ASN A 11 1.77 14.85 -6.34
N SER A 12 1.91 13.84 -5.48
CA SER A 12 1.80 12.44 -5.88
C SER A 12 0.43 12.05 -6.44
N SER A 13 -0.62 12.83 -6.16
CA SER A 13 -1.93 12.66 -6.80
C SER A 13 -1.87 12.86 -8.33
N SER A 14 -0.83 13.50 -8.86
CA SER A 14 -0.59 13.64 -10.31
C SER A 14 0.00 12.38 -10.97
N ILE A 15 0.47 11.41 -10.19
CA ILE A 15 1.00 10.13 -10.66
C ILE A 15 0.28 8.96 -9.98
N PRO A 16 -1.04 8.83 -10.19
CA PRO A 16 -1.83 7.84 -9.49
C PRO A 16 -1.26 6.44 -9.74
N TYR A 17 -1.24 5.64 -8.68
CA TYR A 17 -0.78 4.24 -8.69
C TYR A 17 0.72 4.04 -9.01
N GLU A 18 1.57 5.08 -9.02
CA GLU A 18 3.03 4.91 -9.16
C GLU A 18 3.74 4.76 -7.80
N ILE A 19 3.20 5.38 -6.75
CA ILE A 19 3.64 5.18 -5.36
C ILE A 19 2.68 4.20 -4.71
N VAL A 20 3.21 3.06 -4.24
CA VAL A 20 2.41 1.99 -3.66
C VAL A 20 3.08 1.52 -2.36
N ASP A 21 2.31 1.51 -1.28
CA ASP A 21 2.72 0.86 -0.03
C ASP A 21 2.48 -0.64 -0.13
N VAL A 22 3.46 -1.44 0.31
CA VAL A 22 3.42 -2.90 0.25
C VAL A 22 3.59 -3.52 1.63
N LEU A 23 2.84 -4.60 1.89
CA LEU A 23 3.06 -5.45 3.05
C LEU A 23 4.13 -6.48 2.70
N VAL A 24 5.26 -6.44 3.39
CA VAL A 24 6.34 -7.42 3.23
C VAL A 24 6.35 -8.35 4.43
N VAL A 25 6.39 -9.66 4.15
CA VAL A 25 6.50 -10.70 5.15
C VAL A 25 7.74 -11.55 4.87
N ARG A 26 8.23 -12.26 5.90
CA ARG A 26 9.27 -13.27 5.71
C ARG A 26 8.73 -14.44 4.90
N ASP A 27 9.58 -15.10 4.14
CA ASP A 27 9.24 -16.30 3.36
C ASP A 27 9.10 -17.54 4.24
N ASP A 28 9.84 -17.60 5.36
CA ASP A 28 9.95 -18.75 6.26
C ASP A 28 8.90 -18.80 7.38
N LEU A 29 7.67 -18.36 7.10
CA LEU A 29 6.59 -18.37 8.09
C LEU A 29 6.10 -19.79 8.39
N SER A 30 5.98 -20.11 9.68
CA SER A 30 5.26 -21.31 10.12
C SER A 30 3.77 -21.23 9.75
N TYR A 31 3.09 -22.38 9.76
CA TYR A 31 1.66 -22.45 9.46
C TYR A 31 0.80 -21.52 10.33
N GLU A 32 1.10 -21.42 11.63
CA GLU A 32 0.40 -20.53 12.55
C GLU A 32 0.69 -19.05 12.27
N GLN A 33 1.89 -18.70 11.82
CA GLN A 33 2.21 -17.34 11.40
C GLN A 33 1.51 -16.97 10.09
N ARG A 34 1.41 -17.91 9.14
CA ARG A 34 0.64 -17.72 7.91
C ARG A 34 -0.82 -17.37 8.22
N LYS A 35 -1.47 -18.10 9.12
CA LYS A 35 -2.84 -17.77 9.58
C LYS A 35 -2.96 -16.36 10.13
N ARG A 36 -1.96 -15.90 10.90
CA ARG A 36 -1.94 -14.53 11.44
C ARG A 36 -1.81 -13.48 10.35
N VAL A 37 -1.02 -13.73 9.31
CA VAL A 37 -0.94 -12.83 8.14
C VAL A 37 -2.30 -12.76 7.44
N VAL A 38 -2.96 -13.90 7.23
CA VAL A 38 -4.31 -13.92 6.62
C VAL A 38 -5.33 -13.17 7.48
N ALA A 39 -5.29 -13.35 8.81
CA ALA A 39 -6.14 -12.60 9.73
C ALA A 39 -5.85 -11.10 9.69
N LEU A 40 -4.58 -10.70 9.62
CA LEU A 40 -4.18 -9.29 9.47
C LEU A 40 -4.74 -8.69 8.18
N LEU A 41 -4.70 -9.41 7.06
CA LEU A 41 -5.26 -8.94 5.78
C LEU A 41 -6.79 -8.77 5.86
N ARG A 42 -7.49 -9.66 6.56
CA ARG A 42 -8.94 -9.52 6.81
C ARG A 42 -9.26 -8.28 7.64
N GLU A 43 -8.52 -8.07 8.72
CA GLU A 43 -8.66 -6.88 9.56
C GLU A 43 -8.31 -5.60 8.78
N TRP A 44 -7.27 -5.63 7.95
CA TRP A 44 -6.93 -4.52 7.08
C TRP A 44 -8.09 -4.12 6.16
N GLU A 45 -8.80 -5.07 5.55
CA GLU A 45 -9.97 -4.76 4.71
C GLU A 45 -11.10 -4.07 5.50
N ILE A 46 -11.29 -4.44 6.77
CA ILE A 46 -12.25 -3.79 7.68
C ILE A 46 -11.80 -2.36 7.97
N GLN A 47 -10.55 -2.16 8.38
CA GLN A 47 -10.00 -0.84 8.71
C GLN A 47 -9.95 0.07 7.48
N ARG A 48 -9.64 -0.47 6.31
CA ARG A 48 -9.68 0.26 5.02
C ARG A 48 -11.06 0.87 4.78
N LYS A 49 -12.13 0.11 5.00
CA LYS A 49 -13.50 0.64 4.88
C LYS A 49 -13.74 1.77 5.88
N LYS A 50 -13.30 1.63 7.13
CA LYS A 50 -13.41 2.70 8.13
C LYS A 50 -12.67 3.98 7.71
N ILE A 51 -11.45 3.85 7.17
CA ILE A 51 -10.66 4.97 6.65
C ILE A 51 -11.42 5.69 5.52
N ILE A 52 -11.94 4.94 4.53
CA ILE A 52 -12.65 5.50 3.38
C ILE A 52 -13.92 6.24 3.79
N HIS A 53 -14.63 5.74 4.82
CA HIS A 53 -15.85 6.36 5.33
C HIS A 53 -15.59 7.43 6.40
N LEU A 54 -14.31 7.78 6.64
CA LEU A 54 -13.90 8.76 7.66
C LEU A 54 -14.49 8.46 9.04
N ASP A 55 -14.49 7.17 9.42
CA ASP A 55 -14.97 6.69 10.72
C ASP A 55 -14.33 7.50 11.88
N PRO A 56 -15.13 8.09 12.79
CA PRO A 56 -14.62 9.02 13.80
C PRO A 56 -13.51 8.44 14.70
N GLU A 57 -13.64 7.19 15.13
CA GLU A 57 -12.63 6.54 15.98
C GLU A 57 -11.32 6.34 15.21
N THR A 58 -11.42 5.93 13.94
CA THR A 58 -10.28 5.75 13.05
C THR A 58 -9.56 7.06 12.78
N ILE A 59 -10.30 8.14 12.49
CA ILE A 59 -9.73 9.48 12.28
C ILE A 59 -9.05 9.98 13.55
N GLN A 60 -9.69 9.84 14.72
CA GLN A 60 -9.11 10.23 16.00
C GLN A 60 -7.80 9.48 16.30
N ALA A 61 -7.74 8.18 15.97
CA ALA A 61 -6.53 7.39 16.13
C ALA A 61 -5.39 7.91 15.24
N ILE A 62 -5.67 8.26 13.98
CA ILE A 62 -4.68 8.84 13.06
C ILE A 62 -4.21 10.21 13.55
N GLN A 63 -5.14 11.09 13.97
CA GLN A 63 -4.81 12.41 14.51
C GLN A 63 -3.83 12.32 15.69
N LYS A 64 -4.11 11.39 16.63
CA LYS A 64 -3.27 11.19 17.81
C LYS A 64 -1.89 10.65 17.46
N ARG A 65 -1.81 9.72 16.49
CA ARG A 65 -0.54 9.12 16.08
C ARG A 65 0.35 10.11 15.32
N ASP A 66 -0.25 10.86 14.39
CA ASP A 66 0.50 11.69 13.44
C ASP A 66 0.57 13.16 13.87
N ASN A 67 -0.01 13.49 15.03
CA ASN A 67 -0.10 14.85 15.58
C ASN A 67 -0.69 15.85 14.56
N LEU A 68 -1.80 15.44 13.95
CA LEU A 68 -2.50 16.21 12.91
C LEU A 68 -3.88 16.66 13.38
N SER A 69 -4.32 17.82 12.88
CA SER A 69 -5.72 18.20 12.97
C SER A 69 -6.60 17.32 12.10
N GLU A 70 -7.89 17.23 12.43
CA GLU A 70 -8.87 16.43 11.68
C GLU A 70 -8.91 16.84 10.20
N GLN A 71 -8.87 18.14 9.93
CA GLN A 71 -8.86 18.67 8.57
C GLN A 71 -7.62 18.23 7.80
N GLN A 72 -6.45 18.22 8.43
CA GLN A 72 -5.22 17.74 7.80
C GLN A 72 -5.27 16.25 7.50
N VAL A 73 -5.84 15.44 8.40
CA VAL A 73 -6.04 14.01 8.16
C VAL A 73 -6.97 13.79 6.97
N LYS A 74 -8.14 14.43 6.95
CA LYS A 74 -9.11 14.31 5.84
C LYS A 74 -8.52 14.72 4.50
N SER A 75 -7.81 15.86 4.46
CA SER A 75 -7.13 16.32 3.24
C SER A 75 -6.04 15.35 2.76
N SER A 76 -5.29 14.74 3.69
CA SER A 76 -4.25 13.76 3.35
C SER A 76 -4.84 12.46 2.81
N LEU A 77 -5.91 11.96 3.44
CA LEU A 77 -6.59 10.73 3.01
C LEU A 77 -7.24 10.88 1.62
N PHE A 78 -7.70 12.08 1.25
CA PHE A 78 -8.27 12.33 -0.08
C PHE A 78 -7.25 12.16 -1.21
N ALA A 79 -5.96 12.38 -0.94
CA ALA A 79 -4.89 12.21 -1.91
C ALA A 79 -4.45 10.75 -2.09
N ILE A 80 -4.96 9.83 -1.27
CA ILE A 80 -4.53 8.43 -1.20
C ILE A 80 -5.63 7.52 -1.74
N VAL A 81 -5.24 6.58 -2.61
CA VAL A 81 -6.14 5.52 -3.08
C VAL A 81 -5.99 4.29 -2.19
N PHE A 82 -7.10 3.83 -1.62
CA PHE A 82 -7.16 2.63 -0.77
C PHE A 82 -7.88 1.49 -1.50
N PRO A 83 -7.21 0.73 -2.38
CA PRO A 83 -7.85 -0.33 -3.15
C PRO A 83 -8.32 -1.46 -2.23
N SER A 84 -9.48 -2.03 -2.55
CA SER A 84 -9.98 -3.24 -1.91
C SER A 84 -9.10 -4.45 -2.25
N SER A 85 -9.16 -5.46 -1.40
CA SER A 85 -8.49 -6.75 -1.62
C SER A 85 -8.82 -7.37 -2.99
N LYS A 86 -10.04 -7.14 -3.51
CA LYS A 86 -10.44 -7.59 -4.86
C LYS A 86 -9.78 -6.79 -5.98
N GLU A 87 -9.70 -5.47 -5.84
CA GLU A 87 -9.01 -4.60 -6.80
C GLU A 87 -7.51 -4.90 -6.84
N VAL A 88 -6.89 -5.10 -5.68
CA VAL A 88 -5.50 -5.53 -5.58
C VAL A 88 -5.30 -6.86 -6.29
N LEU A 89 -6.13 -7.87 -6.02
CA LEU A 89 -6.02 -9.17 -6.69
C LEU A 89 -6.22 -9.07 -8.22
N HIS A 90 -7.11 -8.18 -8.68
CA HIS A 90 -7.28 -7.91 -10.11
C HIS A 90 -5.99 -7.32 -10.72
N SER A 91 -5.33 -6.41 -10.01
CA SER A 91 -4.08 -5.77 -10.47
C SER A 91 -2.90 -6.74 -10.63
N PHE A 92 -2.92 -7.87 -9.91
CA PHE A 92 -1.97 -8.97 -10.11
C PHE A 92 -2.29 -9.76 -11.39
N LYS A 93 -3.57 -9.94 -11.73
CA LYS A 93 -4.03 -10.74 -12.87
C LYS A 93 -3.90 -10.00 -14.21
N ASP A 94 -4.25 -8.71 -14.23
CA ASP A 94 -4.16 -7.87 -15.44
C ASP A 94 -2.75 -7.32 -15.70
N LYS A 95 -1.79 -7.64 -14.81
CA LYS A 95 -0.39 -7.21 -14.82
C LYS A 95 -0.16 -5.70 -14.68
N SER A 96 -1.18 -4.93 -14.31
CA SER A 96 -1.04 -3.49 -14.09
C SER A 96 -0.10 -3.18 -12.92
N PHE A 97 -0.09 -4.01 -11.88
CA PHE A 97 0.84 -3.90 -10.76
C PHE A 97 2.20 -4.52 -11.08
N THR A 98 2.23 -5.73 -11.63
CA THR A 98 3.48 -6.44 -11.92
C THR A 98 4.34 -5.73 -12.96
N GLY A 99 3.73 -5.13 -13.99
CA GLY A 99 4.44 -4.31 -14.97
C GLY A 99 5.12 -3.08 -14.37
N LYS A 100 4.56 -2.49 -13.30
CA LYS A 100 5.20 -1.37 -12.57
C LYS A 100 6.41 -1.83 -11.77
N ILE A 101 6.31 -2.99 -11.13
CA ILE A 101 7.45 -3.59 -10.43
C ILE A 101 8.57 -3.93 -11.41
N GLU A 102 8.24 -4.46 -12.59
CA GLU A 102 9.20 -4.73 -13.66
C GLU A 102 9.91 -3.45 -14.12
N LYS A 103 9.15 -2.37 -14.31
CA LYS A 103 9.69 -1.04 -14.66
C LYS A 103 10.60 -0.50 -13.55
N LEU A 104 10.18 -0.59 -12.28
CA LEU A 104 11.01 -0.19 -11.14
C LEU A 104 12.31 -1.00 -11.08
N TYR A 105 12.23 -2.32 -11.21
CA TYR A 105 13.40 -3.20 -11.24
C TYR A 105 14.35 -2.84 -12.38
N TYR A 106 13.83 -2.58 -13.58
CA TYR A 106 14.61 -2.12 -14.71
C TYR A 106 15.36 -0.82 -14.38
N HIS A 107 14.66 0.19 -13.85
CA HIS A 107 15.29 1.45 -13.45
C HIS A 107 16.34 1.25 -12.36
N MET A 108 16.07 0.45 -11.34
CA MET A 108 17.05 0.17 -10.28
C MET A 108 18.29 -0.55 -10.82
N LYS A 109 18.13 -1.47 -11.77
CA LYS A 109 19.24 -2.17 -12.42
C LYS A 109 20.08 -1.23 -13.29
N GLN A 110 19.44 -0.41 -14.12
CA GLN A 110 20.14 0.57 -14.98
C GLN A 110 20.94 1.59 -14.15
N ASN A 111 20.38 2.02 -13.02
CA ASN A 111 21.03 2.95 -12.09
C ASN A 111 21.99 2.27 -11.10
N LYS A 112 22.28 0.97 -11.27
CA LYS A 112 23.19 0.19 -10.40
C LYS A 112 22.79 0.19 -8.91
N LEU A 113 21.50 0.38 -8.61
CA LEU A 113 20.92 0.26 -7.26
C LEU A 113 20.70 -1.21 -6.87
N LEU A 114 20.70 -2.11 -7.86
CA LEU A 114 20.67 -3.56 -7.67
C LEU A 114 21.94 -4.19 -8.23
N SER A 115 22.69 -4.86 -7.36
CA SER A 115 23.90 -5.60 -7.72
C SER A 115 23.61 -7.02 -8.21
N LYS A 116 22.42 -7.55 -7.92
CA LYS A 116 21.98 -8.90 -8.29
C LYS A 116 20.64 -8.85 -9.01
N SER A 117 20.43 -9.80 -9.91
CA SER A 117 19.11 -10.04 -10.50
C SER A 117 18.16 -10.62 -9.45
N ILE A 118 16.93 -10.12 -9.42
CA ILE A 118 15.87 -10.61 -8.53
C ILE A 118 14.83 -11.32 -9.40
N ASN A 119 14.36 -12.48 -8.95
CA ASN A 119 13.18 -13.10 -9.53
C ASN A 119 11.93 -12.40 -8.98
N LEU A 120 11.31 -11.53 -9.77
CA LEU A 120 10.15 -10.76 -9.31
C LEU A 120 8.95 -11.65 -8.97
N GLN A 121 8.83 -12.83 -9.60
CA GLN A 121 7.74 -13.75 -9.31
C GLN A 121 7.89 -14.43 -7.95
N SER A 122 9.11 -14.53 -7.40
CA SER A 122 9.32 -15.16 -6.09
C SER A 122 9.07 -14.22 -4.91
N ILE A 123 8.97 -12.92 -5.15
CA ILE A 123 8.73 -11.92 -4.10
C ILE A 123 7.27 -11.44 -4.06
N LEU A 124 6.44 -11.91 -5.00
CA LEU A 124 5.03 -11.59 -5.09
C LEU A 124 4.21 -12.83 -4.79
N ASP A 125 3.48 -12.82 -3.67
CA ASP A 125 2.61 -13.92 -3.26
C ASP A 125 1.17 -13.42 -3.09
N PRO A 126 0.32 -13.52 -4.13
CA PRO A 126 -1.09 -13.18 -4.01
C PRO A 126 -1.89 -14.22 -3.20
N GLY A 127 -1.29 -15.37 -2.87
CA GLY A 127 -1.96 -16.48 -2.19
C GLY A 127 -2.48 -16.12 -0.80
N TYR A 128 -1.76 -15.27 -0.05
CA TYR A 128 -2.25 -14.74 1.22
C TYR A 128 -3.54 -13.91 1.06
N LEU A 129 -3.60 -13.12 -0.02
CA LEU A 129 -4.75 -12.28 -0.32
C LEU A 129 -5.95 -13.11 -0.80
N GLU A 130 -5.71 -14.10 -1.66
CA GLU A 130 -6.74 -15.06 -2.10
C GLU A 130 -7.32 -15.84 -0.93
N GLU A 131 -6.48 -16.27 0.01
CA GLU A 131 -6.90 -16.98 1.22
C GLU A 131 -7.72 -16.07 2.16
N SER A 132 -7.38 -14.79 2.26
CA SER A 132 -8.12 -13.82 3.09
C SER A 132 -9.55 -13.55 2.62
N LEU A 133 -9.82 -13.76 1.32
CA LEU A 133 -11.12 -13.55 0.68
C LEU A 133 -12.08 -14.76 0.77
N LYS A 134 -11.58 -15.92 1.22
CA LYS A 134 -12.37 -17.11 1.50
C LYS A 134 -13.01 -17.00 2.89
#